data_AF-A0A2G2PAR2-F1
#
_entry.id   AF-A0A2G2PAR2-F1
#
_cell.length_a   1.000
_cell.length_b   1.000
_cell.length_c   1.000
_cell.angle_alpha   90.00
_cell.angle_beta   90.00
_cell.angle_gamma   90.00
#
_symmetry.space_group_name_H-M   'P 1'
#
loop_
_entity.id
_entity.type
_entity.pdbx_description
1 polymer ?
#
loop_
_entity_poly.entity_id
_entity_poly.type
_entity_poly.pdbx_seq_one_letter_code
_entity_poly.pdbx_strand_id
1 'polypeptide(L)'
;MKQPFNWDSYSDQPYPLKDKIFKKKKRKKEIISLIKTFLISIFILPFSPIMLPFIKRKTVNSSTFFCLGIDFQKEQDITLQSIEDLNVDRILLRLKLWEMDSLNELKNFVEKCKNKKITLKILQDREHIEDLKLLEKNLRLIFLELNEYIDIFEIGSTINRTKWGFFSVDEYCKFFKVAYDLKKNEFKKIKLIGSGVIDFEYLFTAHTLFNFFKYRYDGISALLYVDRRGAPENMQMGFSLSDKIALLSTMVWLSPKTSQDLHITEINWPISNTAPYAPTSEAECVSESLYADYMLRYYLIAFASQQVNSVSWHQLIAPGYGLIDNRNGIKKRSAYLTYKFMLANLKSAQFLRLDIKRNYYILQCLVNDSLLQIHWSLKTNTLKNESSFRVYSRDGEIINDDILNIGSSPLYIYIENEI
;
A
#
# COMPACT_ATOMS: atom_id res chain seq x y z
N MET A 1 8.95 17.09 -15.02
CA MET A 1 9.70 17.55 -13.83
C MET A 1 10.80 18.51 -14.24
N LYS A 2 11.10 19.54 -13.44
CA LYS A 2 12.24 20.44 -13.68
C LYS A 2 13.56 19.80 -13.21
N GLN A 3 14.64 20.05 -13.96
CA GLN A 3 16.00 19.69 -13.53
C GLN A 3 16.26 20.24 -12.12
N PRO A 4 17.00 19.53 -11.25
CA PRO A 4 17.76 18.29 -11.49
C PRO A 4 16.95 16.98 -11.32
N PHE A 5 15.62 17.05 -11.26
CA PHE A 5 14.77 15.88 -11.07
C PHE A 5 14.32 15.29 -12.40
N ASN A 6 14.43 13.98 -12.54
CA ASN A 6 14.03 13.23 -13.73
C ASN A 6 13.19 12.03 -13.33
N TRP A 7 12.23 11.64 -14.17
CA TRP A 7 11.42 10.44 -14.00
C TRP A 7 12.06 9.26 -14.74
N ASP A 8 12.07 8.09 -14.11
CA ASP A 8 12.46 6.83 -14.73
C ASP A 8 11.20 6.02 -15.07
N SER A 9 10.93 5.86 -16.37
CA SER A 9 9.77 5.15 -16.88
C SER A 9 9.89 3.63 -16.76
N TYR A 10 11.08 3.07 -16.55
CA TYR A 10 11.24 1.63 -16.36
C TYR A 10 10.74 1.18 -14.98
N SER A 11 11.06 1.96 -13.96
CA SER A 11 10.73 1.65 -12.56
C SER A 11 9.50 2.39 -12.03
N ASP A 12 8.93 3.33 -12.80
CA ASP A 12 7.88 4.28 -12.38
C ASP A 12 8.25 5.07 -11.12
N GLN A 13 9.50 5.52 -11.05
CA GLN A 13 10.02 6.30 -9.92
C GLN A 13 10.90 7.45 -10.39
N PRO A 14 11.09 8.52 -9.61
CA PRO A 14 12.10 9.51 -9.91
C PRO A 14 13.51 8.91 -9.77
N TYR A 15 14.40 9.33 -10.67
CA TYR A 15 15.79 8.92 -10.68
C TYR A 15 16.54 9.45 -9.45
N PRO A 16 17.51 8.72 -8.87
CA PRO A 16 18.28 9.20 -7.73
C PRO A 16 18.97 10.53 -8.01
N LEU A 17 18.78 11.49 -7.10
CA LEU A 17 19.35 12.82 -7.24
C LEU A 17 20.88 12.80 -7.07
N LYS A 18 21.60 13.01 -8.17
CA LYS A 18 23.08 12.96 -8.26
C LYS A 18 23.79 14.23 -7.75
N ASP A 19 23.13 15.39 -7.83
CA ASP A 19 23.73 16.66 -7.39
C ASP A 19 23.85 16.74 -5.86
N LYS A 20 25.07 16.49 -5.35
CA LYS A 20 25.39 16.52 -3.92
C LYS A 20 25.36 17.94 -3.35
N ILE A 21 25.74 18.96 -4.12
CA ILE A 21 25.81 20.35 -3.67
C ILE A 21 24.40 20.88 -3.43
N PHE A 22 23.52 20.65 -4.40
CA PHE A 22 22.11 20.98 -4.28
C PHE A 22 21.46 20.31 -3.06
N LYS A 23 21.71 19.00 -2.87
CA LYS A 23 21.19 18.25 -1.70
C LYS A 23 21.66 18.85 -0.38
N LYS A 24 22.95 19.18 -0.26
CA LYS A 24 23.51 19.77 0.97
C LYS A 24 22.89 21.15 1.24
N LYS A 25 22.75 21.98 0.20
CA LYS A 25 22.10 23.31 0.30
C LYS A 25 20.66 23.21 0.79
N LYS A 26 19.86 22.31 0.20
CA LYS A 26 18.46 22.10 0.59
C LYS A 26 18.33 21.53 2.01
N ARG A 27 19.13 20.53 2.38
CA ARG A 27 19.16 20.00 3.75
C ARG A 27 19.53 21.06 4.80
N LYS A 28 20.47 21.95 4.48
CA LYS A 28 20.84 23.07 5.36
C LYS A 28 19.67 24.04 5.54
N LYS A 29 18.94 24.35 4.46
CA LYS A 29 17.73 25.18 4.53
C LYS A 29 16.66 24.57 5.44
N GLU A 30 16.54 23.25 5.42
CA GLU A 30 15.50 22.52 6.16
C GLU A 30 15.97 21.94 7.52
N ILE A 31 17.14 22.37 8.02
CA ILE A 31 17.79 21.80 9.21
C ILE A 31 16.86 21.80 10.45
N ILE A 32 16.05 22.85 10.61
CA ILE A 32 15.13 22.99 11.75
C ILE A 32 14.08 21.88 11.72
N SER A 33 13.50 21.59 10.55
CA SER A 33 12.51 20.51 10.41
C SER A 33 13.13 19.12 10.60
N LEU A 34 14.37 18.93 10.15
CA LEU A 34 15.11 17.69 10.39
C LEU A 34 15.37 17.46 11.89
N ILE A 35 15.74 18.51 12.63
CA ILE A 35 15.91 18.46 14.10
C ILE A 35 14.57 18.15 14.78
N LYS A 36 13.47 18.81 14.38
CA LYS A 36 12.12 18.49 14.89
C LYS A 36 11.78 17.02 14.67
N THR A 37 12.04 16.50 13.46
CA THR A 37 11.78 15.09 13.12
C THR A 37 12.48 14.16 14.09
N PHE A 38 13.77 14.41 14.35
CA PHE A 38 14.56 13.64 15.30
C PHE A 38 14.02 13.74 16.73
N LEU A 39 13.80 14.96 17.24
CA LEU A 39 13.31 15.19 18.61
C LEU A 39 11.93 14.55 18.83
N ILE A 40 10.98 14.74 17.91
CA ILE A 40 9.65 14.12 17.99
C ILE A 40 9.79 12.59 17.99
N SER A 41 10.62 12.04 17.12
CA SER A 41 10.79 10.58 17.02
C SER A 41 11.38 9.96 18.29
N ILE A 42 12.27 10.66 19.01
CA ILE A 42 12.84 10.21 20.29
C ILE A 42 11.78 10.00 21.35
N PHE A 43 10.71 10.82 21.36
CA PHE A 43 9.64 10.68 22.34
C PHE A 43 8.55 9.72 21.85
N ILE A 44 8.11 9.87 20.60
CA ILE A 44 6.96 9.13 20.08
C ILE A 44 7.28 7.66 19.82
N LEU A 45 8.46 7.33 19.28
CA LEU A 45 8.77 5.94 18.91
C LEU A 45 8.96 5.02 20.12
N PRO A 46 9.59 5.41 21.23
CA PRO A 46 9.64 4.58 22.43
C PRO A 46 8.31 4.55 23.19
N PHE A 47 7.53 5.63 23.14
CA PHE A 47 6.22 5.69 23.81
C PHE A 47 5.16 4.83 23.12
N SER A 48 5.20 4.73 21.78
CA SER A 48 4.17 4.01 21.02
C SER A 48 4.08 2.51 21.35
N PRO A 49 5.18 1.74 21.50
CA PRO A 49 5.13 0.37 21.98
C PRO A 49 4.47 0.18 23.34
N ILE A 50 4.69 1.12 24.27
CA ILE A 50 4.06 1.10 25.60
C ILE A 50 2.54 1.21 25.49
N MET A 51 2.06 1.92 24.45
CA MET A 51 0.65 2.13 24.20
C MET A 51 -0.04 1.01 23.40
N LEU A 52 0.72 0.03 22.88
CA LEU A 52 0.18 -1.07 22.07
C LEU A 52 -0.97 -1.85 22.74
N PRO A 53 -0.93 -2.20 24.04
CA PRO A 53 -2.01 -2.96 24.67
C PRO A 53 -3.36 -2.22 24.71
N PHE A 54 -3.35 -0.90 24.55
CA PHE A 54 -4.56 -0.06 24.65
C PHE A 54 -5.22 0.21 23.29
N ILE A 55 -4.55 -0.14 22.19
CA ILE A 55 -5.12 0.10 20.87
C ILE A 55 -6.31 -0.85 20.63
N LYS A 56 -7.44 -0.28 20.22
CA LYS A 56 -8.59 -1.08 19.80
C LYS A 56 -8.34 -1.59 18.38
N ARG A 57 -8.47 -2.91 18.21
CA ARG A 57 -8.66 -3.49 16.87
C ARG A 57 -10.01 -3.01 16.32
N LYS A 58 -10.06 -2.70 15.03
CA LYS A 58 -11.28 -2.34 14.32
C LYS A 58 -11.79 -3.52 13.52
N THR A 59 -13.09 -3.62 13.33
CA THR A 59 -13.64 -4.58 12.36
C THR A 59 -13.36 -4.05 10.96
N VAL A 60 -12.41 -4.67 10.27
CA VAL A 60 -12.04 -4.28 8.90
C VAL A 60 -13.04 -4.90 7.93
N ASN A 61 -13.66 -4.06 7.11
CA ASN A 61 -14.53 -4.52 6.04
C ASN A 61 -13.67 -5.03 4.87
N SER A 62 -13.67 -6.35 4.69
CA SER A 62 -12.92 -7.06 3.65
C SER A 62 -13.22 -6.60 2.23
N SER A 63 -14.48 -6.23 1.93
CA SER A 63 -14.87 -5.74 0.58
C SER A 63 -14.13 -4.47 0.17
N THR A 64 -13.68 -3.67 1.14
CA THR A 64 -12.94 -2.42 0.89
C THR A 64 -11.46 -2.50 1.23
N PHE A 65 -11.01 -3.66 1.71
CA PHE A 65 -9.65 -3.87 2.19
C PHE A 65 -8.66 -4.08 1.03
N PHE A 66 -9.04 -4.88 0.05
CA PHE A 66 -8.18 -5.21 -1.08
C PHE A 66 -8.23 -4.11 -2.13
N CYS A 67 -7.08 -3.49 -2.39
CA CYS A 67 -6.92 -2.44 -3.39
C CYS A 67 -5.84 -2.82 -4.38
N LEU A 68 -6.02 -2.43 -5.64
CA LEU A 68 -5.05 -2.65 -6.70
C LEU A 68 -4.56 -1.32 -7.28
N GLY A 69 -3.25 -1.13 -7.30
CA GLY A 69 -2.60 -0.01 -7.96
C GLY A 69 -2.62 -0.19 -9.48
N ILE A 70 -3.06 0.85 -10.19
CA ILE A 70 -3.25 0.84 -11.64
C ILE A 70 -2.65 2.11 -12.23
N ASP A 71 -1.96 1.94 -13.35
CA ASP A 71 -1.57 3.04 -14.23
C ASP A 71 -2.62 3.17 -15.33
N PHE A 72 -3.35 4.28 -15.34
CA PHE A 72 -4.45 4.52 -16.27
C PHE A 72 -3.97 4.74 -17.71
N GLN A 73 -2.67 4.94 -17.94
CA GLN A 73 -2.10 5.17 -19.26
C GLN A 73 -1.53 3.88 -19.88
N LYS A 74 -1.31 2.83 -19.07
CA LYS A 74 -0.71 1.56 -19.53
C LYS A 74 -1.78 0.58 -19.99
N GLU A 75 -1.68 0.15 -21.25
CA GLU A 75 -2.49 -0.93 -21.84
C GLU A 75 -3.99 -0.81 -21.48
N GLN A 76 -4.61 0.35 -21.77
CA GLN A 76 -5.92 0.73 -21.21
C GLN A 76 -6.99 -0.36 -21.31
N ASP A 77 -7.12 -1.00 -22.48
CA ASP A 77 -8.13 -2.05 -22.70
C ASP A 77 -7.85 -3.30 -21.84
N ILE A 78 -6.60 -3.73 -21.77
CA ILE A 78 -6.17 -4.85 -20.93
C ILE A 78 -6.35 -4.51 -19.45
N THR A 79 -6.03 -3.28 -19.05
CA THR A 79 -6.22 -2.78 -17.70
C THR A 79 -7.70 -2.86 -17.30
N LEU A 80 -8.61 -2.34 -18.12
CA LEU A 80 -10.05 -2.39 -17.86
C LEU A 80 -10.59 -3.84 -17.82
N GLN A 81 -10.16 -4.68 -18.77
CA GLN A 81 -10.53 -6.09 -18.80
C GLN A 81 -10.05 -6.82 -17.53
N SER A 82 -8.84 -6.53 -17.07
CA SER A 82 -8.26 -7.14 -15.87
C SER A 82 -8.92 -6.66 -14.58
N ILE A 83 -9.37 -5.41 -14.50
CA ILE A 83 -10.16 -4.91 -13.35
C ILE A 83 -11.44 -5.75 -13.19
N GLU A 84 -12.13 -6.03 -14.29
CA GLU A 84 -13.36 -6.83 -14.29
C GLU A 84 -13.06 -8.32 -14.05
N ASP A 85 -12.03 -8.88 -14.70
CA ASP A 85 -11.62 -10.28 -14.53
C ASP A 85 -11.20 -10.62 -13.10
N LEU A 86 -10.53 -9.68 -12.41
CA LEU A 86 -10.16 -9.82 -11.00
C LEU A 86 -11.32 -9.49 -10.03
N ASN A 87 -12.40 -8.86 -10.53
CA ASN A 87 -13.52 -8.38 -9.72
C ASN A 87 -13.09 -7.48 -8.53
N VAL A 88 -12.15 -6.58 -8.79
CA VAL A 88 -11.64 -5.63 -7.80
C VAL A 88 -12.69 -4.54 -7.54
N ASP A 89 -12.94 -4.22 -6.26
CA ASP A 89 -13.84 -3.13 -5.86
C ASP A 89 -13.13 -1.79 -5.65
N ARG A 90 -11.85 -1.83 -5.27
CA ARG A 90 -11.05 -0.63 -4.98
C ARG A 90 -9.79 -0.58 -5.82
N ILE A 91 -9.57 0.54 -6.49
CA ILE A 91 -8.35 0.79 -7.27
C ILE A 91 -7.65 2.05 -6.77
N LEU A 92 -6.32 2.07 -6.93
CA LEU A 92 -5.49 3.24 -6.67
C LEU A 92 -4.89 3.72 -7.98
N LEU A 93 -5.19 4.97 -8.34
CA LEU A 93 -4.64 5.66 -9.50
C LEU A 93 -3.61 6.70 -9.04
N ARG A 94 -2.70 7.06 -9.93
CA ARG A 94 -1.72 8.12 -9.67
C ARG A 94 -1.89 9.24 -10.70
N LEU A 95 -1.92 10.49 -10.23
CA LEU A 95 -1.77 11.67 -11.08
C LEU A 95 -0.51 12.41 -10.67
N LYS A 96 0.34 12.76 -11.63
CA LYS A 96 1.56 13.53 -11.36
C LYS A 96 1.29 15.01 -11.63
N LEU A 97 1.61 15.88 -10.68
CA LEU A 97 1.37 17.32 -10.83
C LEU A 97 2.16 17.97 -11.96
N TRP A 98 3.22 17.34 -12.46
CA TRP A 98 3.95 17.83 -13.64
C TRP A 98 3.40 17.29 -14.97
N GLU A 99 2.32 16.51 -14.95
CA GLU A 99 1.63 15.94 -16.12
C GLU A 99 0.14 16.36 -16.10
N MET A 100 -0.17 17.59 -15.67
CA MET A 100 -1.55 18.10 -15.54
C MET A 100 -2.35 18.04 -16.86
N ASP A 101 -1.69 18.04 -18.01
CA ASP A 101 -2.34 17.88 -19.32
C ASP A 101 -3.04 16.51 -19.47
N SER A 102 -2.65 15.51 -18.67
CA SER A 102 -3.29 14.18 -18.62
C SER A 102 -4.56 14.13 -17.77
N LEU A 103 -4.98 15.23 -17.13
CA LEU A 103 -6.15 15.23 -16.24
C LEU A 103 -7.44 14.81 -16.95
N ASN A 104 -7.63 15.22 -18.21
CA ASN A 104 -8.79 14.81 -19.01
C ASN A 104 -8.76 13.32 -19.35
N GLU A 105 -7.59 12.76 -19.65
CA GLU A 105 -7.41 11.32 -19.88
C GLU A 105 -7.75 10.53 -18.61
N LEU A 106 -7.25 10.98 -17.45
CA LEU A 106 -7.59 10.40 -16.15
C LEU A 106 -9.09 10.44 -15.88
N LYS A 107 -9.75 11.59 -16.14
CA LYS A 107 -11.20 11.74 -15.96
C LYS A 107 -11.97 10.71 -16.78
N ASN A 108 -11.63 10.57 -18.07
CA ASN A 108 -12.24 9.59 -18.95
C ASN A 108 -12.05 8.15 -18.44
N PHE A 109 -10.87 7.82 -17.91
CA PHE A 109 -10.61 6.51 -17.32
C PHE A 109 -11.42 6.27 -16.04
N VAL A 110 -11.48 7.27 -15.16
CA VAL A 110 -12.24 7.24 -13.91
C VAL A 110 -13.74 7.05 -14.17
N GLU A 111 -14.30 7.70 -15.19
CA GLU A 111 -15.70 7.53 -15.59
C GLU A 111 -16.02 6.09 -16.03
N LYS A 112 -15.09 5.42 -16.72
CA LYS A 112 -15.21 3.99 -17.06
C LYS A 112 -15.16 3.09 -15.82
N CYS A 113 -14.54 3.55 -14.73
CA CYS A 113 -14.40 2.83 -13.46
C CYS A 113 -15.37 3.34 -12.37
N LYS A 114 -16.46 4.04 -12.72
CA LYS A 114 -17.36 4.69 -11.75
C LYS A 114 -18.06 3.76 -10.75
N ASN A 115 -18.09 2.46 -11.03
CA ASN A 115 -18.60 1.43 -10.10
C ASN A 115 -17.57 1.01 -9.04
N LYS A 116 -16.32 1.48 -9.15
CA LYS A 116 -15.22 1.16 -8.24
C LYS A 116 -15.02 2.29 -7.23
N LYS A 117 -14.48 1.96 -6.06
CA LYS A 117 -13.94 2.95 -5.12
C LYS A 117 -12.54 3.33 -5.55
N ILE A 118 -12.30 4.62 -5.78
CA ILE A 118 -11.03 5.08 -6.33
C ILE A 118 -10.28 5.90 -5.27
N THR A 119 -9.03 5.51 -5.03
CA THR A 119 -8.05 6.36 -4.35
C THR A 119 -7.18 7.04 -5.40
N LEU A 120 -7.19 8.37 -5.47
CA LEU A 120 -6.30 9.13 -6.34
C LEU A 120 -5.09 9.63 -5.56
N LYS A 121 -3.91 9.05 -5.83
CA LYS A 121 -2.63 9.49 -5.30
C LYS A 121 -2.05 10.61 -6.17
N ILE A 122 -1.99 11.82 -5.62
CA ILE A 122 -1.47 13.00 -6.29
C ILE A 122 0.03 13.12 -5.97
N LEU A 123 0.87 12.84 -6.97
CA LEU A 123 2.32 12.89 -6.86
C LEU A 123 2.84 14.31 -7.07
N GLN A 124 3.80 14.68 -6.23
CA GLN A 124 4.44 15.99 -6.23
C GLN A 124 5.73 16.03 -7.03
N ASP A 125 6.08 17.21 -7.52
CA ASP A 125 7.43 17.59 -7.91
C ASP A 125 7.88 18.87 -7.22
N ARG A 126 9.14 19.24 -7.43
CA ARG A 126 9.77 20.35 -6.71
C ARG A 126 9.09 21.70 -6.99
N GLU A 127 8.54 21.91 -8.18
CA GLU A 127 7.90 23.18 -8.52
C GLU A 127 6.68 23.44 -7.64
N HIS A 128 5.78 22.47 -7.52
CA HIS A 128 4.59 22.55 -6.67
C HIS A 128 4.92 22.58 -5.17
N ILE A 129 6.06 22.02 -4.74
CA ILE A 129 6.52 22.13 -3.35
C ILE A 129 6.98 23.56 -3.02
N GLU A 130 7.59 24.27 -3.99
CA GLU A 130 8.13 25.61 -3.78
C GLU A 130 7.12 26.72 -4.09
N ASP A 131 6.22 26.50 -5.04
CA ASP A 131 5.14 27.41 -5.40
C ASP A 131 3.78 26.86 -4.93
N LEU A 132 3.38 27.28 -3.72
CA LEU A 132 2.11 26.87 -3.13
C LEU A 132 0.88 27.48 -3.84
N LYS A 133 1.04 28.57 -4.60
CA LYS A 133 -0.07 29.14 -5.40
C LYS A 133 -0.33 28.28 -6.62
N LEU A 134 0.73 27.81 -7.29
CA LEU A 134 0.61 26.83 -8.37
C LEU A 134 -0.02 25.54 -7.85
N LEU A 135 0.43 25.04 -6.69
CA LEU A 135 -0.18 23.89 -6.04
C LEU A 135 -1.67 24.08 -5.78
N GLU A 136 -2.06 25.20 -5.17
CA GLU A 136 -3.48 25.50 -4.90
C GLU A 136 -4.30 25.51 -6.18
N LYS A 137 -3.81 26.18 -7.23
CA LYS A 137 -4.48 26.22 -8.54
C LYS A 137 -4.72 24.82 -9.11
N ASN A 138 -3.68 23.98 -9.13
CA ASN A 138 -3.78 22.66 -9.74
C ASN A 138 -4.59 21.68 -8.89
N LEU A 139 -4.47 21.71 -7.55
CA LEU A 139 -5.32 20.93 -6.67
C LEU A 139 -6.79 21.34 -6.77
N ARG A 140 -7.09 22.65 -6.83
CA ARG A 140 -8.46 23.13 -7.02
C ARG A 140 -9.04 22.59 -8.32
N LEU A 141 -8.28 22.59 -9.41
CA LEU A 141 -8.72 22.02 -10.69
C LEU A 141 -8.98 20.51 -10.60
N ILE A 142 -8.06 19.76 -9.99
CA ILE A 142 -8.23 18.30 -9.78
C ILE A 142 -9.50 18.01 -8.97
N PHE A 143 -9.70 18.71 -7.86
CA PHE A 143 -10.87 18.51 -7.03
C PHE A 143 -12.15 18.92 -7.76
N LEU A 144 -12.16 20.04 -8.49
CA LEU A 144 -13.31 20.46 -9.28
C LEU A 144 -13.75 19.38 -10.28
N GLU A 145 -12.79 18.81 -11.01
CA GLU A 145 -13.08 17.83 -12.07
C GLU A 145 -13.42 16.42 -11.54
N LEU A 146 -12.86 16.03 -10.39
CA LEU A 146 -12.85 14.63 -9.95
C LEU A 146 -13.55 14.35 -8.61
N ASN A 147 -13.99 15.35 -7.84
CA ASN A 147 -14.48 15.12 -6.48
C ASN A 147 -15.70 14.18 -6.38
N GLU A 148 -16.54 14.10 -7.42
CA GLU A 148 -17.72 13.21 -7.43
C GLU A 148 -17.36 11.75 -7.78
N TYR A 149 -16.16 11.51 -8.31
CA TYR A 149 -15.72 10.18 -8.73
C TYR A 149 -14.69 9.52 -7.79
N ILE A 150 -14.00 10.32 -6.97
CA ILE A 150 -12.89 9.86 -6.13
C ILE A 150 -13.35 9.69 -4.68
N ASP A 151 -13.18 8.49 -4.12
CA ASP A 151 -13.50 8.20 -2.71
C ASP A 151 -12.46 8.83 -1.77
N ILE A 152 -11.17 8.76 -2.15
CA ILE A 152 -10.06 9.26 -1.34
C ILE A 152 -9.01 9.93 -2.22
N PHE A 153 -8.57 11.13 -1.85
CA PHE A 153 -7.37 11.76 -2.40
C PHE A 153 -6.19 11.55 -1.45
N GLU A 154 -5.12 10.92 -1.93
CA GLU A 154 -3.84 10.88 -1.22
C GLU A 154 -2.95 12.02 -1.70
N ILE A 155 -2.54 12.88 -0.78
CA ILE A 155 -1.80 14.11 -1.10
C ILE A 155 -0.32 13.91 -0.81
N GLY A 156 0.47 13.83 -1.89
CA GLY A 156 1.90 13.56 -1.86
C GLY A 156 2.24 12.10 -1.61
N SER A 157 3.47 11.71 -1.94
CA SER A 157 4.00 10.36 -1.72
C SER A 157 5.49 10.39 -1.43
N THR A 158 5.96 9.37 -0.70
CA THR A 158 7.38 9.07 -0.49
C THR A 158 8.16 10.26 0.10
N ILE A 159 7.55 10.93 1.07
CA ILE A 159 8.00 12.24 1.58
C ILE A 159 9.39 12.21 2.23
N ASN A 160 9.84 11.02 2.63
CA ASN A 160 11.12 10.72 3.26
C ASN A 160 12.23 10.35 2.25
N ARG A 161 12.00 10.54 0.95
CA ARG A 161 13.01 10.29 -0.10
C ARG A 161 13.23 11.57 -0.90
N THR A 162 14.42 12.17 -0.80
CA THR A 162 14.72 13.44 -1.49
C THR A 162 14.59 13.38 -3.01
N LYS A 163 14.70 12.19 -3.63
CA LYS A 163 14.47 12.02 -5.08
C LYS A 163 13.02 12.36 -5.49
N TRP A 164 12.08 12.30 -4.55
CA TRP A 164 10.67 12.68 -4.72
C TRP A 164 10.39 14.16 -4.39
N GLY A 165 11.42 14.99 -4.24
CA GLY A 165 11.29 16.45 -4.18
C GLY A 165 11.23 17.05 -2.77
N PHE A 166 10.71 16.34 -1.77
CA PHE A 166 10.69 16.81 -0.38
C PHE A 166 12.07 16.67 0.29
N PHE A 167 12.47 17.70 1.03
CA PHE A 167 13.68 17.69 1.85
C PHE A 167 13.39 17.68 3.35
N SER A 168 12.13 17.90 3.75
CA SER A 168 11.69 17.86 5.14
C SER A 168 10.20 17.59 5.29
N VAL A 169 9.79 17.21 6.50
CA VAL A 169 8.38 17.04 6.84
C VAL A 169 7.67 18.40 6.92
N ASP A 170 8.35 19.51 7.26
CA ASP A 170 7.72 20.84 7.25
C ASP A 170 7.35 21.27 5.81
N GLU A 171 8.16 20.93 4.79
CA GLU A 171 7.78 21.13 3.39
C GLU A 171 6.51 20.34 3.05
N TYR A 172 6.45 19.07 3.44
CA TYR A 172 5.26 18.25 3.25
C TYR A 172 4.04 18.82 3.99
N CYS A 173 4.19 19.23 5.25
CA CYS A 173 3.11 19.80 6.04
C CYS A 173 2.53 21.08 5.42
N LYS A 174 3.37 21.93 4.82
CA LYS A 174 2.92 23.12 4.07
C LYS A 174 2.16 22.73 2.80
N PHE A 175 2.68 21.74 2.08
CA PHE A 175 2.05 21.18 0.88
C PHE A 175 0.67 20.59 1.18
N PHE A 176 0.58 19.71 2.17
CA PHE A 176 -0.69 19.10 2.61
C PHE A 176 -1.69 20.14 3.11
N LYS A 177 -1.20 21.19 3.81
CA LYS A 177 -2.06 22.27 4.31
C LYS A 177 -2.84 22.96 3.18
N VAL A 178 -2.25 23.13 1.99
CA VAL A 178 -2.96 23.72 0.84
C VAL A 178 -4.17 22.86 0.45
N ALA A 179 -3.98 21.55 0.33
CA ALA A 179 -5.08 20.62 0.04
C ALA A 179 -6.17 20.67 1.14
N TYR A 180 -5.75 20.69 2.41
CA TYR A 180 -6.67 20.77 3.55
C TYR A 180 -7.47 22.07 3.57
N ASP A 181 -6.84 23.21 3.29
CA ASP A 181 -7.52 24.50 3.24
C ASP A 181 -8.57 24.53 2.10
N LEU A 182 -8.24 23.97 0.92
CA LEU A 182 -9.18 23.78 -0.18
C LEU A 182 -10.36 22.87 0.22
N LYS A 183 -10.10 21.73 0.89
CA LYS A 183 -11.16 20.87 1.43
C LYS A 183 -12.08 21.66 2.36
N LYS A 184 -11.51 22.39 3.32
CA LYS A 184 -12.30 23.11 4.34
C LYS A 184 -13.17 24.20 3.73
N ASN A 185 -12.62 24.94 2.76
CA ASN A 185 -13.25 26.14 2.22
C ASN A 185 -14.20 25.84 1.05
N GLU A 186 -13.82 24.91 0.17
CA GLU A 186 -14.49 24.70 -1.13
C GLU A 186 -15.01 23.25 -1.27
N PHE A 187 -14.20 22.24 -0.93
CA PHE A 187 -14.49 20.84 -1.23
C PHE A 187 -14.79 19.99 0.02
N LYS A 188 -15.79 20.37 0.81
CA LYS A 188 -16.01 19.83 2.18
C LYS A 188 -16.21 18.31 2.27
N LYS A 189 -16.65 17.67 1.18
CA LYS A 189 -16.98 16.23 1.15
C LYS A 189 -15.79 15.33 0.82
N ILE A 190 -14.69 15.87 0.27
CA ILE A 190 -13.55 15.02 -0.12
C ILE A 190 -12.83 14.47 1.11
N LYS A 191 -12.25 13.27 0.97
CA LYS A 191 -11.35 12.69 1.96
C LYS A 191 -9.91 12.89 1.53
N LEU A 192 -9.07 13.40 2.43
CA LEU A 192 -7.65 13.64 2.23
C LEU A 192 -6.86 12.73 3.16
N ILE A 193 -6.06 11.83 2.58
CA ILE A 193 -5.10 11.01 3.31
C ILE A 193 -3.66 11.44 3.01
N GLY A 194 -2.76 11.10 3.92
CA GLY A 194 -1.32 11.36 3.83
C GLY A 194 -0.59 10.59 4.94
N SER A 195 0.72 10.46 4.99
CA SER A 195 1.72 11.25 4.29
C SER A 195 2.58 10.43 3.34
N GLY A 196 2.18 9.19 3.04
CA GLY A 196 2.89 8.33 2.12
C GLY A 196 4.36 8.15 2.51
N VAL A 197 4.66 7.96 3.79
CA VAL A 197 6.03 7.61 4.21
C VAL A 197 6.34 6.22 3.68
N ILE A 198 7.48 6.08 3.01
CA ILE A 198 7.95 4.79 2.48
C ILE A 198 8.84 4.05 3.47
N ASP A 199 8.78 2.73 3.44
CA ASP A 199 9.54 1.79 4.25
C ASP A 199 9.26 1.92 5.76
N PHE A 200 9.98 1.12 6.55
CA PHE A 200 9.94 1.19 8.01
C PHE A 200 10.79 2.35 8.55
N GLU A 201 10.38 3.58 8.25
CA GLU A 201 11.03 4.83 8.69
C GLU A 201 10.06 5.77 9.42
N TYR A 202 9.45 5.22 10.47
CA TYR A 202 8.39 5.87 11.24
C TYR A 202 8.78 7.15 11.97
N LEU A 203 10.06 7.52 12.01
CA LEU A 203 10.48 8.84 12.48
C LEU A 203 9.83 9.99 11.67
N PHE A 204 9.62 9.79 10.37
CA PHE A 204 8.95 10.77 9.51
C PHE A 204 7.44 10.76 9.76
N THR A 205 6.83 9.59 9.92
CA THR A 205 5.42 9.45 10.28
C THR A 205 5.10 10.07 11.64
N ALA A 206 5.98 9.91 12.63
CA ALA A 206 5.85 10.56 13.92
C ALA A 206 5.79 12.09 13.75
N HIS A 207 6.67 12.67 12.93
CA HIS A 207 6.62 14.11 12.70
C HIS A 207 5.37 14.56 11.91
N THR A 208 4.88 13.77 10.95
CA THR A 208 3.65 14.11 10.21
C THR A 208 2.39 14.05 11.10
N LEU A 209 2.41 13.21 12.14
CA LEU A 209 1.34 13.04 13.11
C LEU A 209 1.41 13.98 14.32
N PHE A 210 2.61 14.36 14.76
CA PHE A 210 2.84 15.15 15.98
C PHE A 210 3.53 16.47 15.64
N ASN A 211 2.79 17.37 15.00
CA ASN A 211 3.24 18.71 14.64
C ASN A 211 2.17 19.79 14.91
N PHE A 212 2.58 21.06 14.80
CA PHE A 212 1.75 22.23 15.08
C PHE A 212 1.03 22.82 13.86
N PHE A 213 1.12 22.22 12.66
CA PHE A 213 0.42 22.73 11.48
C PHE A 213 -1.10 22.54 11.63
N LYS A 214 -1.88 23.54 11.23
CA LYS A 214 -3.35 23.54 11.39
C LYS A 214 -4.04 22.80 10.23
N TYR A 215 -3.91 21.48 10.20
CA TYR A 215 -4.67 20.57 9.34
C TYR A 215 -5.01 19.28 10.11
N ARG A 216 -5.87 18.44 9.52
CA ARG A 216 -6.12 17.05 9.92
C ARG A 216 -6.20 16.17 8.67
N TYR A 217 -5.80 14.92 8.81
CA TYR A 217 -5.99 13.85 7.84
C TYR A 217 -7.34 13.16 8.09
N ASP A 218 -8.00 12.72 7.03
CA ASP A 218 -9.10 11.75 7.11
C ASP A 218 -8.59 10.31 7.23
N GLY A 219 -7.29 10.11 7.10
CA GLY A 219 -6.64 8.81 7.23
C GLY A 219 -5.16 8.92 6.92
N ILE A 220 -4.39 7.95 7.40
CA ILE A 220 -2.96 7.91 7.21
C ILE A 220 -2.59 6.97 6.07
N SER A 221 -1.76 7.40 5.14
CA SER A 221 -1.18 6.56 4.09
C SER A 221 0.27 6.18 4.40
N ALA A 222 0.62 4.94 4.08
CA ALA A 222 1.99 4.43 4.17
C ALA A 222 2.33 3.54 2.97
N LEU A 223 3.58 3.60 2.52
CA LEU A 223 4.14 2.70 1.54
C LEU A 223 4.99 1.66 2.31
N LEU A 224 4.33 0.66 2.89
CA LEU A 224 4.94 -0.24 3.88
C LEU A 224 5.62 -1.44 3.22
N TYR A 225 6.79 -1.18 2.64
CA TYR A 225 7.66 -2.19 2.07
C TYR A 225 8.41 -3.00 3.13
N VAL A 226 8.52 -4.30 2.87
CA VAL A 226 9.28 -5.29 3.66
C VAL A 226 10.15 -6.18 2.77
N ASP A 227 10.24 -5.86 1.49
CA ASP A 227 10.89 -6.58 0.40
C ASP A 227 12.37 -6.87 0.66
N ARG A 228 13.10 -5.91 1.23
CA ARG A 228 14.53 -6.05 1.58
C ARG A 228 14.82 -7.09 2.67
N ARG A 229 13.78 -7.66 3.29
CA ARG A 229 13.90 -8.72 4.29
C ARG A 229 13.48 -10.09 3.75
N GLY A 230 13.11 -10.20 2.47
CA GLY A 230 12.55 -11.42 1.91
C GLY A 230 11.07 -11.56 2.27
N ALA A 231 10.70 -12.62 3.00
CA ALA A 231 9.31 -12.92 3.34
C ALA A 231 8.68 -11.88 4.32
N PRO A 232 7.36 -11.65 4.28
CA PRO A 232 6.68 -10.64 5.11
C PRO A 232 6.81 -10.86 6.63
N GLU A 233 7.05 -12.09 7.09
CA GLU A 233 7.26 -12.44 8.50
C GLU A 233 8.67 -12.09 8.99
N ASN A 234 9.63 -11.88 8.07
CA ASN A 234 11.01 -11.62 8.45
C ASN A 234 11.12 -10.25 9.14
N MET A 235 11.89 -10.23 10.23
CA MET A 235 12.02 -9.05 11.05
C MET A 235 13.03 -8.04 10.48
N GLN A 236 12.73 -6.76 10.69
CA GLN A 236 13.65 -5.63 10.54
C GLN A 236 13.73 -4.90 11.87
N MET A 237 14.93 -4.79 12.45
CA MET A 237 15.13 -4.16 13.77
C MET A 237 14.24 -4.79 14.88
N GLY A 238 13.95 -6.09 14.78
CA GLY A 238 13.07 -6.81 15.72
C GLY A 238 11.58 -6.71 15.42
N PHE A 239 11.16 -6.02 14.36
CA PHE A 239 9.75 -5.87 13.99
C PHE A 239 9.42 -6.66 12.72
N SER A 240 8.49 -7.60 12.82
CA SER A 240 7.83 -8.26 11.68
C SER A 240 6.79 -7.33 11.03
N LEU A 241 6.15 -7.73 9.93
CA LEU A 241 5.06 -6.97 9.32
C LEU A 241 3.93 -6.65 10.32
N SER A 242 3.49 -7.61 11.12
CA SER A 242 2.43 -7.38 12.11
C SER A 242 2.86 -6.35 13.15
N ASP A 243 4.10 -6.40 13.62
CA ASP A 243 4.63 -5.45 14.60
C ASP A 243 4.75 -4.04 14.00
N LYS A 244 5.18 -3.95 12.73
CA LYS A 244 5.23 -2.69 11.98
C LYS A 244 3.85 -2.08 11.81
N ILE A 245 2.83 -2.88 11.48
CA ILE A 245 1.44 -2.41 11.38
C ILE A 245 0.94 -1.95 12.75
N ALA A 246 1.18 -2.73 13.81
CA ALA A 246 0.71 -2.41 15.14
C ALA A 246 1.34 -1.10 15.65
N LEU A 247 2.66 -0.93 15.48
CA LEU A 247 3.35 0.30 15.84
C LEU A 247 2.83 1.52 15.07
N LEU A 248 2.60 1.38 13.76
CA LEU A 248 2.04 2.44 12.93
C LEU A 248 0.64 2.81 13.38
N SER A 249 -0.23 1.80 13.53
CA SER A 249 -1.61 1.97 13.99
C SER A 249 -1.66 2.67 15.35
N THR A 250 -0.74 2.36 16.26
CA THR A 250 -0.68 3.04 17.57
C THR A 250 -0.31 4.51 17.45
N MET A 251 0.67 4.88 16.62
CA MET A 251 0.97 6.30 16.39
C MET A 251 -0.22 7.03 15.77
N VAL A 252 -0.92 6.39 14.83
CA VAL A 252 -2.14 6.91 14.20
C VAL A 252 -3.23 7.13 15.25
N TRP A 253 -3.46 6.16 16.14
CA TRP A 253 -4.43 6.25 17.23
C TRP A 253 -4.09 7.34 18.25
N LEU A 254 -2.82 7.50 18.60
CA LEU A 254 -2.33 8.50 19.55
C LEU A 254 -2.41 9.94 19.02
N SER A 255 -2.48 10.13 17.70
CA SER A 255 -2.40 11.46 17.11
C SER A 255 -3.77 12.14 17.01
N PRO A 256 -3.90 13.40 17.46
CA PRO A 256 -5.12 14.20 17.26
C PRO A 256 -5.26 14.73 15.81
N LYS A 257 -4.34 14.39 14.91
CA LYS A 257 -4.31 14.85 13.52
C LYS A 257 -5.10 13.97 12.58
N THR A 258 -5.63 12.83 13.01
CA THR A 258 -6.25 11.85 12.11
C THR A 258 -7.55 11.32 12.70
N SER A 259 -8.49 10.94 11.82
CA SER A 259 -9.68 10.13 12.15
C SER A 259 -9.35 8.64 12.36
N GLN A 260 -8.06 8.30 12.48
CA GLN A 260 -7.54 6.99 12.84
C GLN A 260 -7.69 5.90 11.76
N ASP A 261 -8.06 6.30 10.54
CA ASP A 261 -7.91 5.44 9.38
C ASP A 261 -6.43 5.28 9.00
N LEU A 262 -6.08 4.09 8.52
CA LEU A 262 -4.75 3.70 8.08
C LEU A 262 -4.85 2.88 6.80
N HIS A 263 -4.22 3.37 5.75
CA HIS A 263 -4.18 2.76 4.43
C HIS A 263 -2.72 2.46 4.07
N ILE A 264 -2.43 1.22 3.71
CA ILE A 264 -1.18 0.88 3.04
C ILE A 264 -1.41 1.13 1.56
N THR A 265 -0.89 2.25 1.05
CA THR A 265 -1.20 2.74 -0.31
C THR A 265 -0.19 2.26 -1.35
N GLU A 266 0.78 1.46 -0.94
CA GLU A 266 1.73 0.82 -1.82
C GLU A 266 2.51 -0.28 -1.11
N ILE A 267 2.59 -1.44 -1.78
CA ILE A 267 3.46 -2.54 -1.43
C ILE A 267 3.61 -3.44 -2.66
N ASN A 268 4.80 -4.00 -2.86
CA ASN A 268 5.07 -5.13 -3.74
C ASN A 268 6.44 -5.74 -3.41
N TRP A 269 6.83 -6.73 -4.22
CA TRP A 269 8.21 -7.17 -4.32
C TRP A 269 8.73 -6.99 -5.75
N PRO A 270 10.02 -6.64 -5.91
CA PRO A 270 10.69 -6.68 -7.20
C PRO A 270 10.90 -8.13 -7.65
N ILE A 271 10.80 -8.38 -8.97
CA ILE A 271 10.82 -9.71 -9.58
C ILE A 271 12.16 -9.93 -10.29
N SER A 272 12.77 -11.10 -10.09
CA SER A 272 14.06 -11.47 -10.67
C SER A 272 14.05 -11.57 -12.19
N ASN A 273 15.19 -11.29 -12.83
CA ASN A 273 15.37 -11.34 -14.28
C ASN A 273 14.46 -10.38 -15.06
N THR A 274 14.14 -9.24 -14.45
CA THR A 274 13.31 -8.20 -15.05
C THR A 274 14.04 -6.88 -15.23
N ALA A 275 15.37 -6.84 -15.16
CA ALA A 275 16.14 -5.63 -15.46
C ALA A 275 15.80 -5.09 -16.88
N PRO A 276 15.77 -3.76 -17.07
CA PRO A 276 15.98 -2.68 -16.08
C PRO A 276 14.71 -2.28 -15.31
N TYR A 277 13.63 -3.06 -15.37
CA TYR A 277 12.30 -2.68 -14.86
C TYR A 277 12.13 -2.87 -13.35
N ALA A 278 12.95 -3.70 -12.70
CA ALA A 278 12.95 -3.81 -11.24
C ALA A 278 13.45 -2.49 -10.61
N PRO A 279 12.75 -1.93 -9.59
CA PRO A 279 13.12 -0.66 -8.95
C PRO A 279 14.35 -0.76 -8.03
N THR A 280 14.83 -1.98 -7.80
CA THR A 280 15.87 -2.35 -6.85
C THR A 280 16.92 -3.23 -7.51
N SER A 281 17.94 -3.64 -6.76
CA SER A 281 18.94 -4.58 -7.25
C SER A 281 18.40 -6.01 -7.34
N GLU A 282 19.01 -6.84 -8.20
CA GLU A 282 18.66 -8.27 -8.33
C GLU A 282 18.76 -9.04 -7.00
N ALA A 283 19.63 -8.62 -6.08
CA ALA A 283 19.75 -9.23 -4.76
C ALA A 283 18.49 -9.06 -3.87
N GLU A 284 17.65 -8.07 -4.17
CA GLU A 284 16.39 -7.82 -3.46
C GLU A 284 15.20 -8.42 -4.22
N CYS A 285 15.43 -8.94 -5.43
CA CYS A 285 14.39 -9.53 -6.28
C CYS A 285 14.02 -10.95 -5.86
N VAL A 286 12.77 -11.33 -6.17
CA VAL A 286 12.24 -12.67 -5.85
C VAL A 286 11.75 -13.36 -7.12
N SER A 287 11.66 -14.70 -7.08
CA SER A 287 11.04 -15.47 -8.16
C SER A 287 9.55 -15.17 -8.28
N GLU A 288 8.95 -15.42 -9.45
CA GLU A 288 7.49 -15.23 -9.65
C GLU A 288 6.65 -16.04 -8.65
N SER A 289 7.11 -17.23 -8.24
CA SER A 289 6.41 -18.05 -7.25
C SER A 289 6.51 -17.46 -5.83
N LEU A 290 7.69 -16.96 -5.43
CA LEU A 290 7.83 -16.28 -4.14
C LEU A 290 7.07 -14.96 -4.10
N TYR A 291 7.02 -14.23 -5.21
CA TYR A 291 6.22 -13.01 -5.36
C TYR A 291 4.73 -13.28 -5.06
N ALA A 292 4.18 -14.38 -5.59
CA ALA A 292 2.81 -14.81 -5.32
C ALA A 292 2.58 -15.19 -3.84
N ASP A 293 3.48 -15.99 -3.25
CA ASP A 293 3.41 -16.38 -1.83
C ASP A 293 3.50 -15.16 -0.89
N TYR A 294 4.45 -14.26 -1.16
CA TYR A 294 4.70 -13.09 -0.33
C TYR A 294 3.55 -12.10 -0.40
N MET A 295 2.97 -11.92 -1.60
CA MET A 295 1.76 -11.12 -1.78
C MET A 295 0.62 -11.65 -0.93
N LEU A 296 0.28 -12.94 -1.08
CA LEU A 296 -0.83 -13.53 -0.34
C LEU A 296 -0.59 -13.41 1.17
N ARG A 297 0.58 -13.83 1.66
CA ARG A 297 0.89 -13.77 3.10
C ARG A 297 0.91 -12.35 3.65
N TYR A 298 1.36 -11.35 2.88
CA TYR A 298 1.27 -9.95 3.28
C TYR A 298 -0.19 -9.54 3.52
N TYR A 299 -1.09 -9.85 2.57
CA TYR A 299 -2.51 -9.56 2.72
C TYR A 299 -3.15 -10.28 3.89
N LEU A 300 -2.84 -11.56 4.11
CA LEU A 300 -3.38 -12.35 5.23
C LEU A 300 -2.95 -11.76 6.58
N ILE A 301 -1.66 -11.42 6.74
CA ILE A 301 -1.14 -10.82 7.97
C ILE A 301 -1.72 -9.42 8.19
N ALA A 302 -1.78 -8.59 7.14
CA ALA A 302 -2.34 -7.25 7.23
C ALA A 302 -3.84 -7.29 7.53
N PHE A 303 -4.59 -8.22 6.95
CA PHE A 303 -6.01 -8.41 7.24
C PHE A 303 -6.20 -8.88 8.68
N ALA A 304 -5.44 -9.87 9.14
CA ALA A 304 -5.49 -10.37 10.51
C ALA A 304 -5.17 -9.32 11.58
N SER A 305 -4.39 -8.28 11.23
CA SER A 305 -4.08 -7.18 12.15
C SER A 305 -5.33 -6.45 12.63
N GLN A 306 -6.38 -6.40 11.77
CA GLN A 306 -7.59 -5.63 12.04
C GLN A 306 -7.27 -4.16 12.41
N GLN A 307 -6.22 -3.60 11.79
CA GLN A 307 -5.67 -2.27 12.06
C GLN A 307 -5.46 -1.42 10.80
N VAL A 308 -5.54 -2.03 9.62
CA VAL A 308 -5.40 -1.36 8.31
C VAL A 308 -6.75 -1.39 7.59
N ASN A 309 -7.23 -0.25 7.11
CA ASN A 309 -8.49 -0.12 6.37
C ASN A 309 -8.38 -0.67 4.95
N SER A 310 -7.23 -0.49 4.29
CA SER A 310 -6.98 -1.07 2.96
C SER A 310 -5.50 -1.24 2.67
N VAL A 311 -5.18 -2.22 1.83
CA VAL A 311 -3.84 -2.48 1.29
C VAL A 311 -3.90 -2.41 -0.24
N SER A 312 -3.05 -1.58 -0.84
CA SER A 312 -2.94 -1.40 -2.28
C SER A 312 -1.69 -2.09 -2.82
N TRP A 313 -1.90 -3.16 -3.59
CA TRP A 313 -0.79 -3.83 -4.28
C TRP A 313 -0.32 -3.01 -5.48
N HIS A 314 0.97 -2.74 -5.59
CA HIS A 314 1.53 -1.96 -6.69
C HIS A 314 2.29 -2.90 -7.65
N GLN A 315 1.86 -3.20 -8.85
CA GLN A 315 0.69 -2.73 -9.56
C GLN A 315 0.15 -3.83 -10.48
N LEU A 316 -0.97 -3.57 -11.14
CA LEU A 316 -1.56 -4.49 -12.11
C LEU A 316 -0.58 -4.81 -13.25
N ILE A 317 -0.12 -3.80 -14.00
CA ILE A 317 0.78 -3.98 -15.16
C ILE A 317 2.11 -3.31 -14.87
N ALA A 318 3.14 -4.13 -14.66
CA ALA A 318 4.52 -3.69 -14.59
C ALA A 318 5.46 -4.88 -14.86
N PRO A 319 6.47 -4.72 -15.74
CA PRO A 319 7.40 -5.81 -16.01
C PRO A 319 8.21 -6.27 -14.79
N GLY A 320 8.61 -5.32 -13.93
CA GLY A 320 9.54 -5.61 -12.83
C GLY A 320 8.91 -6.02 -11.51
N TYR A 321 7.60 -5.83 -11.33
CA TYR A 321 6.96 -5.96 -10.02
C TYR A 321 5.42 -6.01 -10.10
N GLY A 322 4.84 -6.19 -11.29
CA GLY A 322 3.39 -6.21 -11.49
C GLY A 322 2.80 -7.61 -11.59
N LEU A 323 1.47 -7.69 -11.54
CA LEU A 323 0.73 -8.94 -11.74
C LEU A 323 0.78 -9.42 -13.21
N ILE A 324 0.94 -8.48 -14.14
CA ILE A 324 1.00 -8.71 -15.60
C ILE A 324 2.34 -8.20 -16.15
N ASP A 325 2.99 -9.01 -16.99
CA ASP A 325 4.15 -8.63 -17.80
C ASP A 325 3.64 -8.20 -19.17
N ASN A 326 4.08 -7.05 -19.66
CA ASN A 326 3.72 -6.57 -21.00
C ASN A 326 4.93 -6.41 -21.93
N ARG A 327 6.12 -6.93 -21.58
CA ARG A 327 7.32 -6.78 -22.42
C ARG A 327 7.23 -7.52 -23.76
N ASN A 328 6.71 -8.75 -23.74
CA ASN A 328 6.65 -9.66 -24.89
C ASN A 328 5.20 -10.17 -25.05
N GLY A 329 4.26 -9.23 -25.19
CA GLY A 329 2.82 -9.51 -25.09
C GLY A 329 2.34 -9.59 -23.63
N ILE A 330 1.04 -9.85 -23.45
CA ILE A 330 0.38 -9.84 -22.15
C ILE A 330 0.51 -11.21 -21.47
N LYS A 331 1.36 -11.29 -20.44
CA LYS A 331 1.54 -12.49 -19.60
C LYS A 331 1.02 -12.23 -18.19
N LYS A 332 -0.09 -12.87 -17.81
CA LYS A 332 -0.56 -12.94 -16.42
C LYS A 332 0.37 -13.87 -15.62
N ARG A 333 0.97 -13.39 -14.53
CA ARG A 333 1.85 -14.19 -13.65
C ARG A 333 1.05 -15.07 -12.70
N SER A 334 1.70 -16.03 -12.02
CA SER A 334 1.07 -16.83 -10.94
C SER A 334 0.39 -15.93 -9.90
N ALA A 335 1.02 -14.82 -9.50
CA ALA A 335 0.41 -13.85 -8.58
C ALA A 335 -0.89 -13.22 -9.09
N TYR A 336 -1.14 -13.14 -10.40
CA TYR A 336 -2.44 -12.70 -10.92
C TYR A 336 -3.54 -13.71 -10.53
N LEU A 337 -3.27 -15.00 -10.70
CA LEU A 337 -4.19 -16.09 -10.32
C LEU A 337 -4.37 -16.14 -8.81
N THR A 338 -3.27 -16.05 -8.04
CA THR A 338 -3.31 -15.96 -6.58
C THR A 338 -4.16 -14.78 -6.11
N TYR A 339 -4.00 -13.59 -6.70
CA TYR A 339 -4.77 -12.40 -6.34
C TYR A 339 -6.25 -12.59 -6.66
N LYS A 340 -6.57 -13.15 -7.83
CA LYS A 340 -7.94 -13.47 -8.24
C LYS A 340 -8.62 -14.43 -7.27
N PHE A 341 -7.95 -15.52 -6.91
CA PHE A 341 -8.48 -16.51 -5.98
C PHE A 341 -8.61 -15.93 -4.57
N MET A 342 -7.63 -15.14 -4.11
CA MET A 342 -7.71 -14.41 -2.84
C MET A 342 -8.94 -13.51 -2.78
N LEU A 343 -9.21 -12.70 -3.82
CA LEU A 343 -10.39 -11.85 -3.87
C LEU A 343 -11.69 -12.66 -3.85
N ALA A 344 -11.78 -13.73 -4.65
CA ALA A 344 -12.96 -14.57 -4.72
C ALA A 344 -13.35 -15.18 -3.35
N ASN A 345 -12.36 -15.50 -2.51
CA ASN A 345 -12.58 -16.15 -1.23
C ASN A 345 -12.61 -15.18 -0.03
N LEU A 346 -11.95 -14.01 -0.13
CA LEU A 346 -11.77 -13.12 1.01
C LEU A 346 -12.54 -11.81 0.94
N LYS A 347 -13.12 -11.44 -0.21
CA LYS A 347 -13.84 -10.16 -0.38
C LYS A 347 -15.06 -9.99 0.54
N SER A 348 -15.68 -11.09 0.97
CA SER A 348 -16.78 -11.09 1.96
C SER A 348 -16.38 -11.76 3.29
N ALA A 349 -15.08 -12.02 3.50
CA ALA A 349 -14.61 -12.69 4.70
C ALA A 349 -14.77 -11.82 5.94
N GLN A 350 -15.24 -12.41 7.03
CA GLN A 350 -15.14 -11.87 8.38
C GLN A 350 -13.96 -12.54 9.08
N PHE A 351 -12.98 -11.75 9.51
CA PHE A 351 -11.87 -12.27 10.31
C PHE A 351 -12.35 -12.80 11.65
N LEU A 352 -11.90 -14.00 12.02
CA LEU A 352 -12.16 -14.61 13.32
C LEU A 352 -10.91 -14.60 14.21
N ARG A 353 -9.85 -15.25 13.75
CA ARG A 353 -8.57 -15.33 14.49
C ARG A 353 -7.38 -15.65 13.58
N LEU A 354 -6.18 -15.37 14.07
CA LEU A 354 -4.93 -15.83 13.50
C LEU A 354 -4.15 -16.56 14.59
N ASP A 355 -3.97 -17.87 14.42
CA ASP A 355 -3.17 -18.69 15.32
C ASP A 355 -1.75 -18.86 14.76
N ILE A 356 -0.74 -18.69 15.62
CA ILE A 356 0.66 -18.82 15.25
C ILE A 356 1.35 -19.74 16.26
N LYS A 357 1.83 -20.90 15.81
CA LYS A 357 2.56 -21.87 16.65
C LYS A 357 3.78 -22.40 15.91
N ARG A 358 4.99 -22.12 16.42
CA ARG A 358 6.27 -22.62 15.87
C ARG A 358 6.41 -22.36 14.35
N ASN A 359 6.05 -21.16 13.90
CA ASN A 359 6.03 -20.73 12.49
C ASN A 359 4.97 -21.39 11.60
N TYR A 360 3.99 -22.10 12.19
CA TYR A 360 2.77 -22.53 11.51
C TYR A 360 1.67 -21.52 11.81
N TYR A 361 1.05 -21.00 10.74
CA TYR A 361 0.04 -19.96 10.76
C TYR A 361 -1.29 -20.54 10.28
N ILE A 362 -2.37 -20.19 10.98
CA ILE A 362 -3.74 -20.54 10.62
C ILE A 362 -4.58 -19.27 10.72
N LEU A 363 -4.94 -18.69 9.58
CA LEU A 363 -5.93 -17.63 9.53
C LEU A 363 -7.32 -18.25 9.45
N GLN A 364 -8.24 -17.84 10.32
CA GLN A 364 -9.63 -18.28 10.28
C GLN A 364 -10.55 -17.13 9.91
N CYS A 365 -11.44 -17.39 8.96
CA CYS A 365 -12.43 -16.46 8.47
C CYS A 365 -13.79 -17.14 8.33
N LEU A 366 -14.88 -16.40 8.54
CA LEU A 366 -16.20 -16.81 8.11
C LEU A 366 -16.46 -16.23 6.71
N VAL A 367 -16.83 -17.07 5.75
CA VAL A 367 -17.13 -16.69 4.37
C VAL A 367 -18.46 -17.32 3.97
N ASN A 368 -19.51 -16.50 3.79
CA ASN A 368 -20.87 -16.98 3.44
C ASN A 368 -21.31 -18.16 4.32
N ASP A 369 -21.22 -17.99 5.64
CA ASP A 369 -21.55 -19.01 6.66
C ASP A 369 -20.68 -20.28 6.64
N SER A 370 -19.61 -20.31 5.85
CA SER A 370 -18.62 -21.41 5.84
C SER A 370 -17.35 -20.99 6.56
N LEU A 371 -16.83 -21.88 7.42
CA LEU A 371 -15.53 -21.68 8.06
C LEU A 371 -14.41 -21.95 7.06
N LEU A 372 -13.65 -20.91 6.75
CA LEU A 372 -12.43 -20.98 5.96
C LEU A 372 -11.21 -20.88 6.88
N GLN A 373 -10.32 -21.86 6.78
CA GLN A 373 -8.98 -21.79 7.36
C GLN A 373 -7.93 -21.64 6.25
N ILE A 374 -6.97 -20.73 6.42
CA ILE A 374 -5.84 -20.57 5.50
C ILE A 374 -4.56 -20.88 6.24
N HIS A 375 -3.87 -21.92 5.77
CA HIS A 375 -2.73 -22.54 6.44
C HIS A 375 -1.44 -22.27 5.68
N TRP A 376 -0.40 -21.80 6.38
CA TRP A 376 0.96 -21.77 5.82
C TRP A 376 1.99 -21.96 6.92
N SER A 377 3.18 -22.45 6.57
CA SER A 377 4.26 -22.68 7.52
C SER A 377 5.61 -22.27 6.94
N LEU A 378 6.44 -21.63 7.75
CA LEU A 378 7.82 -21.28 7.36
C LEU A 378 8.79 -22.46 7.51
N LYS A 379 8.30 -23.59 8.00
CA LYS A 379 9.01 -24.86 8.09
C LYS A 379 8.10 -25.95 7.54
N THR A 380 8.65 -26.94 6.84
CA THR A 380 7.87 -28.07 6.33
C THR A 380 7.04 -28.68 7.46
N ASN A 381 5.74 -28.75 7.25
CA ASN A 381 4.79 -29.35 8.17
C ASN A 381 3.75 -30.13 7.35
N THR A 382 3.00 -30.99 8.02
CA THR A 382 1.94 -31.77 7.38
C THR A 382 0.66 -31.70 8.19
N LEU A 383 -0.47 -31.86 7.50
CA LEU A 383 -1.79 -31.98 8.09
C LEU A 383 -2.48 -33.16 7.42
N LYS A 384 -3.08 -34.06 8.20
CA LYS A 384 -3.91 -35.12 7.65
C LYS A 384 -5.13 -34.46 6.99
N ASN A 385 -5.40 -34.83 5.74
CA ASN A 385 -6.59 -34.38 5.06
C ASN A 385 -7.81 -35.13 5.63
N GLU A 386 -8.85 -34.40 5.99
CA GLU A 386 -10.07 -34.96 6.55
C GLU A 386 -11.17 -34.95 5.50
N SER A 387 -12.12 -35.89 5.60
CA SER A 387 -13.27 -35.96 4.69
C SER A 387 -14.16 -34.71 4.71
N SER A 388 -14.09 -33.93 5.80
CA SER A 388 -14.76 -32.64 5.96
C SER A 388 -13.99 -31.48 5.32
N PHE A 389 -12.78 -31.69 4.82
CA PHE A 389 -11.96 -30.63 4.24
C PHE A 389 -12.14 -30.56 2.74
N ARG A 390 -12.41 -29.34 2.27
CA ARG A 390 -12.28 -29.00 0.86
C ARG A 390 -11.10 -28.06 0.68
N VAL A 391 -10.03 -28.62 0.11
CA VAL A 391 -8.70 -27.99 0.10
C VAL A 391 -8.35 -27.45 -1.29
N TYR A 392 -7.79 -26.24 -1.31
CA TYR A 392 -7.30 -25.59 -2.50
C TYR A 392 -5.88 -25.05 -2.31
N SER A 393 -5.10 -25.07 -3.38
CA SER A 393 -3.83 -24.35 -3.48
C SER A 393 -4.05 -22.82 -3.44
N ARG A 394 -2.97 -22.05 -3.30
CA ARG A 394 -3.03 -20.58 -3.35
C ARG A 394 -3.65 -20.03 -4.65
N ASP A 395 -3.56 -20.80 -5.73
CA ASP A 395 -3.98 -20.43 -7.08
C ASP A 395 -5.37 -20.99 -7.43
N GLY A 396 -5.98 -21.76 -6.52
CA GLY A 396 -7.34 -22.28 -6.65
C GLY A 396 -7.47 -23.70 -7.21
N GLU A 397 -6.37 -24.44 -7.30
CA GLU A 397 -6.38 -25.85 -7.71
C GLU A 397 -6.81 -26.75 -6.54
N ILE A 398 -7.66 -27.74 -6.81
CA ILE A 398 -8.16 -28.68 -5.79
C ILE A 398 -7.04 -29.64 -5.38
N ILE A 399 -6.89 -29.89 -4.08
CA ILE A 399 -5.93 -30.83 -3.52
C ILE A 399 -6.69 -31.96 -2.82
N ASN A 400 -6.46 -33.21 -3.25
CA ASN A 400 -7.12 -34.41 -2.72
C ASN A 400 -6.13 -35.37 -2.01
N ASP A 401 -4.90 -34.93 -1.76
CA ASP A 401 -3.88 -35.75 -1.10
C ASP A 401 -4.32 -36.12 0.32
N ASP A 402 -4.09 -37.36 0.76
CA ASP A 402 -4.40 -37.82 2.12
C ASP A 402 -3.61 -37.05 3.19
N ILE A 403 -2.43 -36.54 2.81
CA ILE A 403 -1.54 -35.75 3.66
C ILE A 403 -1.25 -34.43 2.94
N LEU A 404 -1.72 -33.33 3.52
CA LEU A 404 -1.51 -31.99 3.03
C LEU A 404 -0.11 -31.51 3.44
N ASN A 405 0.68 -31.10 2.46
CA ASN A 405 1.98 -30.48 2.70
C ASN A 405 1.80 -29.00 3.01
N ILE A 406 1.99 -28.63 4.27
CA ILE A 406 1.90 -27.24 4.71
C ILE A 406 3.29 -26.60 4.62
N GLY A 407 3.55 -25.94 3.50
CA GLY A 407 4.77 -25.18 3.23
C GLY A 407 4.56 -23.67 3.31
N SER A 408 5.49 -22.91 2.72
CA SER A 408 5.41 -21.44 2.66
C SER A 408 4.29 -20.92 1.77
N SER A 409 3.74 -21.79 0.92
CA SER A 409 2.60 -21.48 0.06
C SER A 409 1.30 -21.73 0.80
N PRO A 410 0.42 -20.72 0.95
CA PRO A 410 -0.82 -20.89 1.68
C PRO A 410 -1.79 -21.87 1.01
N LEU A 411 -2.44 -22.71 1.82
CA LEU A 411 -3.56 -23.56 1.40
C LEU A 411 -4.86 -23.02 1.99
N TYR A 412 -5.91 -23.00 1.18
CA TYR A 412 -7.27 -22.69 1.62
C TYR A 412 -7.97 -24.01 1.98
N ILE A 413 -8.50 -24.10 3.19
CA ILE A 413 -9.19 -25.28 3.71
C ILE A 413 -10.57 -24.84 4.17
N TYR A 414 -11.59 -25.18 3.39
CA TYR A 414 -12.98 -25.04 3.80
C TYR A 414 -13.36 -26.24 4.67
N ILE A 415 -14.00 -25.98 5.80
CA ILE A 415 -14.51 -27.03 6.70
C ILE A 415 -15.99 -27.21 6.41
N GLU A 416 -16.31 -28.30 5.73
CA GLU A 416 -17.66 -28.74 5.45
C GLU A 416 -18.18 -29.50 6.69
N ASN A 417 -19.26 -29.01 7.31
CA ASN A 417 -19.96 -29.55 8.50
C ASN A 417 -19.59 -29.00 9.90
N GLU A 418 -19.54 -27.67 10.07
CA GLU A 418 -19.73 -27.03 11.40
C GLU A 418 -20.74 -25.87 11.31
N ILE A 419 -22.02 -26.18 11.05
CA ILE A 419 -23.19 -25.43 11.56
C ILE A 419 -24.22 -26.43 12.05
#